data_AF-A0A7W1SM47-F1
#
_entry.id   AF-A0A7W1SM47-F1
#
_cell.length_a   1.000
_cell.length_b   1.000
_cell.length_c   1.000
_cell.angle_alpha   90.00
_cell.angle_beta   90.00
_cell.angle_gamma   90.00
#
_symmetry.space_group_name_H-M   'P 1'
#
loop_
_entity.id
_entity.type
_entity.pdbx_description
1 polymer ?
#
loop_
_entity_poly.entity_id
_entity_poly.type
_entity_poly.pdbx_seq_one_letter_code
_entity_poly.pdbx_strand_id
1 'polypeptide(L)'
;MSGSLTGATGDPWHRLRALTPARIALGRAGVSLPTTAHLDFQLAHARARDAVYVALDVPALVRDLAAAGFESLEVRSAAGSREVYLKRPDLGRRLDGESAGRLAAPPAGPDAVLPDAV
;
A
#
# COMPACT_ATOMS: atom_id res chain seq x y z
N MET A 1 -1.25 -48.82 11.16
CA MET A 1 -1.83 -48.20 9.96
C MET A 1 -0.98 -46.99 9.62
N SER A 2 -0.04 -47.20 8.71
CA SER A 2 1.07 -46.30 8.41
C SER A 2 0.68 -45.39 7.23
N GLY A 3 0.65 -44.07 7.45
CA GLY A 3 0.37 -43.06 6.43
C GLY A 3 1.55 -42.10 6.33
N SER A 4 2.56 -42.54 5.58
CA SER A 4 3.77 -41.82 5.11
C SER A 4 3.89 -40.32 5.44
N LEU A 5 4.83 -40.01 6.33
CA LEU A 5 5.58 -38.76 6.36
C LEU A 5 6.43 -38.66 5.09
N THR A 6 5.86 -38.21 3.98
CA THR A 6 6.65 -37.92 2.77
C THR A 6 7.36 -36.58 2.98
N GLY A 7 8.49 -36.65 3.68
CA GLY A 7 9.50 -35.61 3.61
C GLY A 7 9.99 -35.45 2.18
N ALA A 8 9.95 -34.21 1.69
CA ALA A 8 10.92 -33.64 0.76
C ALA A 8 11.37 -34.49 -0.44
N THR A 9 10.45 -35.02 -1.25
CA THR A 9 10.69 -35.06 -2.69
C THR A 9 10.43 -33.65 -3.20
N GLY A 10 11.48 -32.94 -3.61
CA GLY A 10 11.41 -31.53 -3.98
C GLY A 10 10.24 -31.27 -4.94
N ASP A 11 9.36 -30.34 -4.59
CA ASP A 11 8.24 -29.93 -5.44
C ASP A 11 8.82 -29.55 -6.82
N PRO A 12 8.51 -30.29 -7.91
CA PRO A 12 9.08 -30.02 -9.23
C PRO A 12 8.72 -28.61 -9.72
N TRP A 13 7.64 -28.04 -9.18
CA TRP A 13 7.18 -26.69 -9.49
C TRP A 13 7.87 -25.60 -8.65
N HIS A 14 8.69 -25.97 -7.66
CA HIS A 14 9.36 -25.00 -6.78
C HIS A 14 10.22 -23.99 -7.56
N ARG A 15 10.85 -24.43 -8.66
CA ARG A 15 11.65 -23.55 -9.54
C ARG A 15 10.82 -22.39 -10.12
N LEU A 16 9.51 -22.58 -10.32
CA LEU A 16 8.64 -21.54 -10.87
C LEU A 16 8.41 -20.39 -9.89
N ARG A 17 8.61 -20.59 -8.57
CA ARG A 17 8.45 -19.51 -7.58
C ARG A 17 9.40 -18.34 -7.83
N ALA A 18 10.58 -18.60 -8.39
CA ALA A 18 11.53 -17.53 -8.71
C ALA A 18 11.08 -16.63 -9.87
N LEU A 19 10.11 -17.07 -10.67
CA LEU A 19 9.64 -16.37 -11.86
C LEU A 19 8.46 -15.42 -11.59
N THR A 20 7.88 -15.46 -10.39
CA THR A 20 6.70 -14.66 -10.07
C THR A 20 6.57 -14.38 -8.57
N PRO A 21 6.08 -13.19 -8.17
CA PRO A 21 5.71 -12.92 -6.79
C PRO A 21 4.45 -13.68 -6.34
N ALA A 22 3.71 -14.32 -7.27
CA ALA A 22 2.53 -15.09 -6.94
C ALA A 22 2.87 -16.27 -6.02
N ARG A 23 1.97 -16.57 -5.08
CA ARG A 23 2.15 -17.65 -4.08
C ARG A 23 1.84 -19.03 -4.69
N ILE A 24 2.63 -19.45 -5.66
CA ILE A 24 2.53 -20.77 -6.30
C ILE A 24 3.52 -21.79 -5.67
N ALA A 25 3.33 -23.07 -5.97
CA ALA A 25 4.22 -24.17 -5.54
C ALA A 25 4.53 -24.14 -4.03
N LEU A 26 3.47 -24.02 -3.21
CA LEU A 26 3.57 -23.91 -1.75
C LEU A 26 3.63 -25.26 -1.03
N GLY A 27 3.54 -26.36 -1.77
CA GLY A 27 3.26 -27.69 -1.22
C GLY A 27 1.82 -27.83 -0.71
N ARG A 28 1.56 -28.93 0.01
CA ARG A 28 0.24 -29.27 0.57
C ARG A 28 0.35 -30.09 1.84
N ALA A 29 -0.64 -29.95 2.72
CA ALA A 29 -0.90 -30.84 3.84
C ALA A 29 -2.28 -31.48 3.64
N GLY A 30 -2.32 -32.69 3.09
CA GLY A 30 -3.56 -33.31 2.62
C GLY A 30 -4.20 -32.53 1.47
N VAL A 31 -5.39 -31.97 1.71
CA VAL A 31 -6.13 -31.09 0.80
C VAL A 31 -5.97 -29.60 1.13
N SER A 32 -5.14 -29.27 2.13
CA SER A 32 -4.99 -27.92 2.68
C SER A 32 -3.59 -27.35 2.48
N LEU A 33 -3.43 -26.06 2.77
CA LEU A 33 -2.13 -25.40 2.81
C LEU A 33 -1.26 -25.94 3.97
N PRO A 34 0.06 -26.05 3.79
CA PRO A 34 0.97 -26.24 4.91
C PRO A 34 0.89 -25.06 5.90
N THR A 35 1.09 -25.35 7.18
CA THR A 35 0.99 -24.34 8.25
C THR A 35 1.90 -23.14 8.02
N THR A 36 3.12 -23.34 7.53
CA THR A 36 4.05 -22.26 7.23
C THR A 36 3.49 -21.30 6.18
N ALA A 37 3.00 -21.81 5.06
CA ALA A 37 2.38 -21.00 4.00
C ALA A 37 1.13 -20.25 4.50
N HIS A 38 0.36 -20.86 5.41
CA HIS A 38 -0.78 -20.21 6.06
C HIS A 38 -0.33 -19.05 6.96
N LEU A 39 0.67 -19.26 7.83
CA LEU A 39 1.19 -18.22 8.72
C LEU A 39 1.83 -17.06 7.94
N ASP A 40 2.58 -17.36 6.88
CA ASP A 40 3.15 -16.35 5.98
C ASP A 40 2.08 -15.50 5.29
N PHE A 41 0.92 -16.08 5.01
CA PHE A 41 -0.22 -15.34 4.48
C PHE A 41 -0.82 -14.43 5.55
N GLN A 42 -1.05 -14.93 6.78
CA GLN A 42 -1.60 -14.13 7.88
C GLN A 42 -0.71 -12.94 8.23
N LEU A 43 0.62 -13.16 8.30
CA LEU A 43 1.58 -12.08 8.55
C LEU A 43 1.53 -11.01 7.44
N ALA A 44 1.50 -11.44 6.17
CA ALA A 44 1.39 -10.50 5.06
C ALA A 44 0.06 -9.75 5.07
N HIS A 45 -1.03 -10.41 5.46
CA HIS A 45 -2.33 -9.77 5.60
C HIS A 45 -2.33 -8.71 6.70
N ALA A 46 -1.77 -9.01 7.86
CA ALA A 46 -1.61 -8.05 8.95
C ALA A 46 -0.81 -6.81 8.49
N ARG A 47 0.36 -7.03 7.88
CA ARG A 47 1.20 -5.95 7.33
C ARG A 47 0.47 -5.11 6.28
N ALA A 48 -0.30 -5.75 5.40
CA ALA A 48 -1.07 -5.05 4.38
C ALA A 48 -2.16 -4.16 5.01
N ARG A 49 -2.84 -4.63 6.07
CA ARG A 49 -3.81 -3.82 6.80
C ARG A 49 -3.14 -2.62 7.47
N ASP A 50 -2.00 -2.82 8.11
CA ASP A 50 -1.25 -1.73 8.75
C ASP A 50 -0.82 -0.67 7.72
N ALA A 51 -0.34 -1.09 6.55
CA ALA A 51 0.06 -0.19 5.46
C ALA A 51 -1.08 0.72 4.96
N VAL A 52 -2.34 0.26 5.02
CA VAL A 52 -3.51 1.09 4.68
C VAL A 52 -3.74 2.23 5.68
N TYR A 53 -3.08 2.24 6.85
CA TYR A 53 -3.20 3.31 7.85
C TYR A 53 -1.92 4.11 8.05
N VAL A 54 -0.79 3.71 7.43
CA VAL A 54 0.45 4.49 7.48
C VAL A 54 0.21 5.86 6.84
N ALA A 55 0.47 6.94 7.58
CA ALA A 55 0.38 8.30 7.08
C ALA A 55 1.64 8.65 6.27
N LEU A 56 1.49 9.50 5.25
CA LEU A 56 2.64 10.09 4.58
C LEU A 56 3.29 11.14 5.48
N ASP A 57 4.61 11.14 5.56
CA ASP A 57 5.36 12.22 6.21
C ASP A 57 5.43 13.43 5.27
N VAL A 58 4.33 14.19 5.20
CA VAL A 58 4.22 15.40 4.38
C VAL A 58 5.32 16.42 4.74
N PRO A 59 5.64 16.68 6.03
CA PRO A 59 6.76 17.55 6.38
C PRO A 59 8.10 17.10 5.80
N ALA A 60 8.41 15.80 5.81
CA ALA A 60 9.63 15.29 5.17
C ALA A 60 9.60 15.48 3.67
N LEU A 61 8.49 15.16 3.02
CA LEU A 61 8.33 15.33 1.57
C LEU A 61 8.54 16.78 1.13
N VAL A 62 7.93 17.74 1.84
CA VAL A 62 8.08 19.18 1.56
C VAL A 62 9.54 19.62 1.70
N ARG A 63 10.26 19.15 2.73
CA ARG A 63 11.68 19.45 2.89
C ARG A 63 12.52 18.88 1.74
N ASP A 64 12.26 17.65 1.34
CA ASP A 64 13.00 16.97 0.28
C ASP A 64 12.75 17.64 -1.10
N LEU A 65 11.51 18.07 -1.36
CA LEU A 65 11.16 18.83 -2.56
C LEU A 65 11.86 20.19 -2.59
N ALA A 66 11.84 20.93 -1.49
CA ALA A 66 12.53 22.21 -1.38
C ALA A 66 14.05 22.06 -1.57
N ALA A 67 14.66 21.02 -1.00
CA ALA A 67 16.08 20.72 -1.17
C ALA A 67 16.44 20.39 -2.63
N ALA A 68 15.51 19.81 -3.39
CA ALA A 68 15.64 19.56 -4.82
C ALA A 68 15.32 20.79 -5.69
N GLY A 69 14.98 21.94 -5.09
CA GLY A 69 14.70 23.19 -5.80
C GLY A 69 13.26 23.33 -6.30
N PHE A 70 12.34 22.48 -5.81
CA PHE A 70 10.92 22.57 -6.14
C PHE A 70 10.16 23.39 -5.11
N GLU A 71 9.26 24.25 -5.58
CA GLU A 71 8.21 24.83 -4.73
C GLU A 71 7.07 23.83 -4.58
N SER A 72 6.53 23.72 -3.36
CA SER A 72 5.44 22.80 -3.06
C SER A 72 4.31 23.50 -2.32
N LEU A 73 3.07 23.25 -2.73
CA LEU A 73 1.86 23.67 -2.04
C LEU A 73 1.16 22.45 -1.44
N GLU A 74 1.11 22.35 -0.12
CA GLU A 74 0.32 21.32 0.57
C GLU A 74 -1.17 21.64 0.46
N VAL A 75 -1.93 20.73 -0.13
CA VAL A 75 -3.40 20.79 -0.24
C VAL A 75 -4.01 19.55 0.39
N ARG A 76 -5.26 19.70 0.85
CA ARG A 76 -6.03 18.63 1.47
C ARG A 76 -7.37 18.44 0.76
N SER A 77 -7.82 17.19 0.75
CA SER A 77 -9.12 16.78 0.26
C SER A 77 -10.21 17.13 1.26
N ALA A 78 -11.46 17.09 0.81
CA ALA A 78 -12.62 17.33 1.66
C ALA A 78 -12.86 16.20 2.67
N ALA A 79 -12.10 15.10 2.59
CA ALA A 79 -12.13 14.05 3.59
C ALA A 79 -11.25 14.45 4.79
N GLY A 80 -11.89 14.86 5.89
CA GLY A 80 -11.16 15.32 7.08
C GLY A 80 -10.48 14.23 7.91
N SER A 81 -10.57 12.95 7.51
CA SER A 81 -9.88 11.85 8.19
C SER A 81 -9.68 10.64 7.27
N ARG A 82 -8.70 9.80 7.60
CA ARG A 82 -8.40 8.53 6.93
C ARG A 82 -9.64 7.65 6.76
N GLU A 83 -10.48 7.57 7.80
CA GLU A 83 -11.70 6.78 7.78
C GLU A 83 -12.71 7.32 6.76
N VAL A 84 -12.90 8.65 6.73
CA VAL A 84 -13.78 9.30 5.75
C VAL A 84 -13.21 9.11 4.35
N TYR A 85 -11.90 9.26 4.16
CA TYR A 85 -11.25 9.06 2.87
C TYR A 85 -11.48 7.65 2.31
N LEU A 86 -11.37 6.61 3.15
CA LEU A 86 -11.60 5.22 2.75
C LEU A 86 -13.08 4.89 2.47
N LYS A 87 -14.03 5.54 3.17
CA LYS A 87 -15.47 5.27 3.04
C LYS A 87 -16.20 6.18 2.04
N ARG A 88 -15.67 7.37 1.76
CA ARG A 88 -16.29 8.45 0.97
C ARG A 88 -15.34 8.89 -0.15
N PRO A 89 -15.23 8.09 -1.23
CA PRO A 89 -14.36 8.41 -2.36
C PRO A 89 -14.78 9.71 -3.07
N ASP A 90 -16.03 10.15 -2.91
CA ASP A 90 -16.50 11.44 -3.41
C ASP A 90 -15.83 12.63 -2.71
N LEU A 91 -15.55 12.52 -1.40
CA LEU A 91 -14.86 13.56 -0.63
C LEU A 91 -13.35 13.53 -0.85
N GLY A 92 -12.76 12.34 -1.02
CA GLY A 92 -11.33 12.21 -1.33
C GLY A 92 -10.94 12.71 -2.74
N ARG A 93 -11.91 12.84 -3.66
CA ARG A 93 -11.71 13.38 -5.02
C ARG A 93 -11.96 14.90 -5.11
N ARG A 94 -12.25 15.57 -4.01
CA ARG A 94 -12.52 17.01 -3.95
C ARG A 94 -11.57 17.65 -2.94
N LEU A 95 -11.12 18.87 -3.21
CA LEU A 95 -10.35 19.65 -2.23
C LEU A 95 -11.27 20.17 -1.13
N ASP A 96 -10.71 20.38 0.07
CA ASP A 96 -11.36 21.21 1.07
C ASP A 96 -11.40 22.68 0.63
N GLY A 97 -12.22 23.49 1.30
CA GLY A 97 -12.43 24.89 0.92
C GLY A 97 -11.18 25.75 1.03
N GLU A 98 -10.35 25.52 2.06
CA GLU A 98 -9.12 26.29 2.29
C GLU A 98 -8.07 26.00 1.21
N SER A 99 -7.88 24.72 0.89
CA SER A 99 -6.95 24.25 -0.12
C SER A 99 -7.39 24.67 -1.52
N ALA A 100 -8.70 24.61 -1.82
CA ALA A 100 -9.24 25.14 -3.06
C ALA A 100 -8.98 26.64 -3.20
N GLY A 101 -9.12 27.41 -2.11
CA GLY A 101 -8.82 28.84 -2.09
C GLY A 101 -7.34 29.14 -2.34
N ARG A 102 -6.44 28.43 -1.67
CA ARG A 102 -4.98 28.58 -1.87
C ARG A 102 -4.55 28.21 -3.30
N LEU A 103 -5.20 27.21 -3.89
CA LEU A 103 -4.90 26.76 -5.25
C LEU A 103 -5.49 27.68 -6.34
N ALA A 104 -6.53 28.46 -6.05
CA ALA A 104 -7.18 29.33 -7.04
C ALA A 104 -6.31 30.52 -7.49
N ALA A 105 -5.28 30.89 -6.71
CA ALA A 105 -4.32 31.93 -7.06
C ALA A 105 -2.90 31.49 -6.72
N PRO A 106 -2.36 30.47 -7.41
CA PRO A 106 -1.02 29.98 -7.14
C PRO A 106 0.02 30.96 -7.72
N PRO A 107 1.20 31.12 -7.08
CA PRO A 107 2.24 32.03 -7.56
C PRO A 107 2.79 31.64 -8.95
N ALA A 108 2.69 30.35 -9.32
CA ALA A 108 2.98 29.81 -10.65
C ALA A 108 2.12 28.56 -10.90
N GLY A 109 1.94 28.17 -12.16
CA GLY A 109 1.22 26.93 -12.50
C GLY A 109 1.97 25.68 -12.03
N PRO A 110 1.30 24.64 -11.51
CA PRO A 110 2.00 23.47 -10.99
C PRO A 110 2.57 22.58 -12.10
N ASP A 111 3.86 22.26 -12.03
CA ASP A 111 4.52 21.31 -12.93
C ASP A 111 4.19 19.84 -12.61
N ALA A 112 3.76 19.54 -11.39
CA ALA A 112 3.34 18.21 -10.95
C ALA A 112 2.31 18.28 -9.80
N VAL A 113 1.42 17.28 -9.72
CA VAL A 113 0.43 17.13 -8.64
C VAL A 113 0.59 15.74 -8.02
N LEU A 114 0.81 15.70 -6.70
CA LEU A 114 0.88 14.46 -5.93
C LEU A 114 -0.47 14.22 -5.21
N PRO A 115 -0.90 12.95 -5.07
CA PRO A 115 -2.14 12.63 -4.38
C PRO A 115 -2.04 13.01 -2.89
N ASP A 116 -3.15 13.48 -2.35
CA ASP A 116 -3.30 13.83 -0.94
C ASP A 116 -3.14 12.59 -0.05
N ALA A 117 -2.56 12.81 1.13
CA ALA A 117 -2.16 11.79 2.09
C ALA A 117 -3.01 11.78 3.36
N VAL A 118 -4.33 11.96 3.20
CA VAL A 118 -5.30 11.77 4.29
C VAL A 118 -5.16 10.42 4.96
#